data_AF-A0A4C2E7D4-F1
#
_entry.id   AF-A0A4C2E7D4-F1
#
_cell.length_a   1.000
_cell.length_b   1.000
_cell.length_c   1.000
_cell.angle_alpha   90.00
_cell.angle_beta   90.00
_cell.angle_gamma   90.00
#
_symmetry.space_group_name_H-M   'P 1'
#
loop_
_entity.id
_entity.type
_entity.pdbx_description
1 polymer ?
#
loop_
_entity_poly.entity_id
_entity_poly.type
_entity_poly.pdbx_seq_one_letter_code
_entity_poly.pdbx_strand_id
1 'polypeptide(L)'
;MPQSFTSIVKIGDYILNSPSLSKVLVPLARQYINLSGYRKLGLRFDDLIAEENPIVQTALRRLPEDESYARVYRIIRAHQTELTHHLLPKNEWIQPKEDIPFLLPHILEAEAATREKEELDNLEVTK
;
A
#
# COMPACT_ATOMS: atom_id res chain seq x y z
N MET A 1 -15.17 -11.18 3.79
CA MET A 1 -14.76 -9.82 3.38
C MET A 1 -13.31 -9.87 2.93
N PRO A 2 -12.90 -9.11 1.91
CA PRO A 2 -11.49 -8.91 1.61
C PRO A 2 -10.73 -8.39 2.85
N GLN A 3 -9.42 -8.58 2.87
CA GLN A 3 -8.59 -8.22 4.02
C GLN A 3 -8.46 -6.69 4.16
N SER A 4 -8.65 -6.15 5.37
CA SER A 4 -8.42 -4.72 5.66
C SER A 4 -6.93 -4.43 5.91
N PHE A 5 -6.50 -3.20 5.63
CA PHE A 5 -5.13 -2.77 5.88
C PHE A 5 -4.79 -2.73 7.36
N THR A 6 -5.75 -2.40 8.23
CA THR A 6 -5.58 -2.48 9.68
C THR A 6 -5.20 -3.90 10.11
N SER A 7 -5.84 -4.92 9.52
CA SER A 7 -5.53 -6.33 9.80
C SER A 7 -4.13 -6.71 9.30
N ILE A 8 -3.77 -6.27 8.08
CA ILE A 8 -2.44 -6.48 7.49
C ILE A 8 -1.35 -5.87 8.40
N VAL A 9 -1.52 -4.61 8.80
CA VAL A 9 -0.56 -3.89 9.65
C VAL A 9 -0.43 -4.57 11.00
N LYS A 10 -1.53 -4.96 11.64
CA LYS A 10 -1.49 -5.68 12.93
C LYS A 10 -0.69 -6.98 12.86
N ILE A 11 -0.86 -7.77 11.79
CA ILE A 11 -0.10 -9.01 11.58
C ILE A 11 1.36 -8.71 11.23
N GLY A 12 1.60 -7.73 10.36
CA GLY A 12 2.93 -7.28 9.96
C GLY A 12 3.75 -6.80 11.15
N ASP A 13 3.18 -5.93 11.98
CA ASP A 13 3.81 -5.41 13.19
C ASP A 13 4.11 -6.53 14.18
N TYR A 14 3.21 -7.49 14.34
CA TYR A 14 3.48 -8.66 15.19
C TYR A 14 4.70 -9.47 14.72
N ILE A 15 4.83 -9.68 13.40
CA ILE A 15 5.99 -10.36 12.81
C ILE A 15 7.27 -9.52 13.01
N LEU A 16 7.21 -8.21 12.73
CA LEU A 16 8.36 -7.31 12.81
C LEU A 16 8.87 -7.15 14.25
N ASN A 17 7.95 -7.11 15.22
CA ASN A 17 8.26 -7.00 16.65
C ASN A 17 8.74 -8.34 17.26
N SER A 18 8.56 -9.47 16.57
CA SER A 18 9.05 -10.77 17.00
C SER A 18 10.43 -11.07 16.39
N PRO A 19 11.52 -11.13 17.18
CA PRO A 19 12.87 -11.31 16.64
C PRO A 19 13.08 -12.62 15.86
N SER A 20 12.40 -13.70 16.26
CA SER A 20 12.49 -14.99 15.60
C SER A 20 11.78 -14.98 14.25
N LEU A 21 10.56 -14.44 14.20
CA LEU A 21 9.77 -14.36 12.98
C LEU A 21 10.39 -13.38 11.99
N SER A 22 10.78 -12.18 12.46
CA SER A 22 11.39 -11.15 11.62
C SER A 22 12.66 -11.63 10.91
N LYS A 23 13.55 -12.35 11.62
CA LYS A 23 14.79 -12.90 11.03
C LYS A 23 14.55 -13.87 9.87
N VAL A 24 13.44 -14.60 9.89
CA VAL A 24 13.10 -15.60 8.86
C VAL A 24 12.25 -14.98 7.75
N LEU A 25 11.22 -14.23 8.12
CA LEU A 25 10.21 -13.75 7.18
C LEU A 25 10.59 -12.46 6.45
N VAL A 26 11.40 -11.57 7.06
CA VAL A 26 11.80 -10.32 6.39
C VAL A 26 12.68 -10.57 5.15
N PRO A 27 13.71 -11.45 5.18
CA PRO A 27 14.48 -11.79 3.97
C PRO A 27 13.60 -12.42 2.88
N LEU A 28 12.66 -13.28 3.27
CA LEU A 28 11.69 -13.88 2.35
C LEU A 28 10.79 -12.82 1.71
N ALA A 29 10.26 -11.88 2.51
CA ALA A 29 9.44 -10.77 2.02
C ALA A 29 10.21 -9.86 1.06
N ARG A 30 11.49 -9.56 1.36
CA ARG A 30 12.37 -8.79 0.45
C ARG A 30 12.54 -9.48 -0.89
N GLN A 31 12.74 -10.81 -0.89
CA GLN A 31 12.86 -11.57 -2.12
C GLN A 31 11.55 -11.62 -2.90
N TYR A 32 10.42 -11.81 -2.21
CA TYR A 32 9.08 -11.76 -2.80
C TYR A 32 8.84 -10.43 -3.51
N ILE A 33 9.17 -9.32 -2.86
CA ILE A 33 9.06 -7.97 -3.46
C ILE A 33 9.94 -7.86 -4.71
N ASN A 34 11.20 -8.31 -4.66
CA ASN A 34 12.08 -8.25 -5.83
C ASN A 34 11.56 -9.07 -7.02
N LEU A 35 10.93 -10.22 -6.75
CA LEU A 35 10.35 -11.11 -7.76
C LEU A 35 9.04 -10.57 -8.35
N SER A 36 8.24 -9.83 -7.56
CA SER A 36 6.99 -9.23 -8.05
C SER A 36 7.18 -8.17 -9.15
N GLY A 37 8.40 -7.63 -9.31
CA GLY A 37 8.79 -6.89 -10.52
C GLY A 37 8.21 -5.48 -10.68
N TYR A 38 7.24 -5.03 -9.88
CA TYR A 38 6.62 -3.71 -10.02
C TYR A 38 7.62 -2.54 -9.98
N ARG A 39 8.70 -2.67 -9.20
CA ARG A 39 9.78 -1.66 -9.17
C ARG A 39 10.49 -1.49 -10.52
N LYS A 40 10.52 -2.54 -11.35
CA LYS A 40 11.10 -2.51 -12.71
C LYS A 40 10.19 -1.83 -13.73
N LEU A 41 8.91 -1.68 -13.41
CA LEU A 41 7.94 -0.85 -14.14
C LEU A 41 7.88 0.58 -13.59
N GLY A 42 8.67 0.89 -12.56
CA GLY A 42 8.74 2.23 -11.98
C GLY A 42 7.60 2.57 -11.03
N LEU A 43 6.93 1.55 -10.47
CA LEU A 43 5.86 1.68 -9.49
C LEU A 43 6.40 1.53 -8.06
N ARG A 44 5.69 2.13 -7.10
CA ARG A 44 5.78 1.81 -5.67
C ARG A 44 4.66 0.82 -5.32
N PHE A 45 4.78 0.11 -4.20
CA PHE A 45 3.78 -0.89 -3.80
C PHE A 45 2.37 -0.29 -3.66
N ASP A 46 2.26 0.90 -3.06
CA ASP A 46 0.97 1.56 -2.84
C ASP A 46 0.26 1.98 -4.16
N ASP A 47 1.00 2.05 -5.29
CA ASP A 47 0.39 2.29 -6.61
C ASP A 47 -0.40 1.06 -7.12
N LEU A 48 -0.20 -0.12 -6.53
CA LEU A 48 -0.85 -1.39 -6.91
C LEU A 48 -2.15 -1.66 -6.12
N ILE A 49 -2.49 -0.81 -5.15
CA ILE A 49 -3.69 -0.98 -4.33
C ILE A 49 -4.92 -0.70 -5.19
N ALA A 50 -5.87 -1.64 -5.22
CA ALA A 50 -7.15 -1.47 -5.92
C ALA A 50 -7.92 -0.29 -5.32
N GLU A 51 -8.28 0.67 -6.17
CA GLU A 51 -8.88 1.95 -5.74
C GLU A 51 -10.41 1.97 -5.83
N GLU A 52 -11.05 0.91 -6.33
CA GLU A 52 -12.51 0.79 -6.54
C GLU A 52 -13.28 0.52 -5.23
N ASN A 53 -12.92 1.23 -4.15
CA ASN A 53 -13.59 1.16 -2.85
C ASN A 53 -13.58 2.52 -2.14
N PRO A 54 -14.58 2.83 -1.29
CA PRO A 54 -14.74 4.15 -0.68
C PRO A 54 -13.60 4.54 0.28
N ILE A 55 -12.91 3.56 0.88
CA ILE A 55 -11.80 3.78 1.80
C ILE A 55 -10.59 4.32 1.03
N VAL A 56 -10.17 3.63 -0.03
CA VAL A 56 -9.02 4.05 -0.86
C VAL A 56 -9.34 5.34 -1.61
N GLN A 57 -10.58 5.52 -2.11
CA GLN A 57 -11.00 6.80 -2.68
C GLN A 57 -10.93 7.97 -1.68
N THR A 58 -11.21 7.72 -0.41
CA THR A 58 -11.04 8.73 0.65
C THR A 58 -9.58 9.00 0.95
N ALA A 59 -8.74 7.96 1.00
CA ALA A 59 -7.30 8.10 1.19
C ALA A 59 -6.64 8.89 0.05
N LEU A 60 -7.00 8.61 -1.21
CA LEU A 60 -6.49 9.33 -2.38
C LEU A 60 -6.89 10.81 -2.39
N ARG A 61 -8.10 11.15 -1.95
CA ARG A 61 -8.53 12.57 -1.81
C ARG A 61 -7.78 13.34 -0.73
N ARG A 62 -7.24 12.65 0.29
CA ARG A 62 -6.46 13.26 1.38
C ARG A 62 -4.97 13.36 1.07
N LEU A 63 -4.51 12.71 0.01
CA LEU A 63 -3.11 12.68 -0.36
C LEU A 63 -2.64 14.09 -0.80
N PRO A 64 -1.45 14.56 -0.39
CA PRO A 64 -0.90 15.84 -0.87
C PRO A 64 -0.81 15.89 -2.40
N GLU A 65 -1.00 17.08 -2.96
CA GLU A 65 -1.04 17.27 -4.42
C GLU A 65 0.26 16.77 -5.11
N ASP A 66 1.43 17.07 -4.53
CA ASP A 66 2.72 16.66 -5.07
C ASP A 66 2.85 15.12 -5.21
N GLU A 67 2.44 14.38 -4.18
CA GLU A 67 2.45 12.91 -4.19
C GLU A 67 1.37 12.35 -5.13
N SER A 68 0.22 13.01 -5.23
CA SER A 68 -0.84 12.65 -6.16
C SER A 68 -0.36 12.76 -7.62
N TYR A 69 0.26 13.89 -7.99
CA TYR A 69 0.83 14.06 -9.33
C TYR A 69 1.95 13.05 -9.62
N ALA A 70 2.84 12.81 -8.66
CA ALA A 70 3.91 11.83 -8.79
C ALA A 70 3.36 10.40 -8.99
N ARG A 71 2.31 10.02 -8.25
CA ARG A 71 1.59 8.74 -8.39
C ARG A 71 1.01 8.58 -9.79
N VAL A 72 0.26 9.59 -10.26
CA VAL A 72 -0.36 9.57 -11.59
C VAL A 72 0.69 9.39 -12.69
N TYR A 73 1.82 10.10 -12.59
CA TYR A 73 2.93 9.94 -13.53
C TYR A 73 3.51 8.51 -13.53
N ARG A 74 3.77 7.92 -12.34
CA ARG A 74 4.27 6.54 -12.24
C ARG A 74 3.32 5.54 -12.89
N ILE A 75 2.01 5.69 -12.64
CA ILE A 75 0.97 4.81 -13.20
C ILE A 75 0.93 4.92 -14.72
N ILE A 76 0.89 6.14 -15.29
CA ILE A 76 0.88 6.34 -16.75
C ILE A 76 2.15 5.74 -17.38
N ARG A 77 3.32 6.00 -16.79
CA ARG A 77 4.60 5.45 -17.27
C ARG A 77 4.60 3.92 -17.23
N ALA A 78 4.06 3.31 -16.18
CA ALA A 78 3.98 1.85 -16.08
C ALA A 78 3.08 1.25 -17.16
N HIS A 79 1.91 1.85 -17.43
CA HIS A 79 1.04 1.43 -18.54
C HIS A 79 1.75 1.54 -19.89
N GLN A 80 2.44 2.65 -20.15
CA GLN A 80 3.22 2.84 -21.38
C GLN A 80 4.34 1.79 -21.51
N THR A 81 5.03 1.48 -20.42
CA THR A 81 6.13 0.51 -20.41
C THR A 81 5.61 -0.90 -20.68
N GLU A 82 4.54 -1.29 -19.97
CA GLU A 82 3.93 -2.61 -20.10
C GLU A 82 3.32 -2.85 -21.49
N LEU A 83 2.66 -1.85 -22.10
CA LEU A 83 2.07 -2.01 -23.45
C LEU A 83 3.14 -2.33 -24.50
N THR A 84 4.37 -1.85 -24.30
CA THR A 84 5.48 -2.13 -25.20
C THR A 84 6.18 -3.46 -24.89
N HIS A 85 5.77 -4.16 -23.82
CA HIS A 85 6.44 -5.36 -23.30
C HIS A 85 7.93 -5.17 -22.99
N HIS A 86 8.30 -3.95 -22.56
CA HIS A 86 9.65 -3.65 -22.09
C HIS A 86 9.66 -3.47 -20.57
N LEU A 87 10.84 -3.51 -19.98
CA LEU A 87 11.08 -2.99 -18.63
C LEU A 87 11.72 -1.61 -18.74
N LEU A 88 11.58 -0.79 -17.68
CA LEU A 88 12.32 0.46 -17.63
C LEU A 88 13.85 0.19 -17.64
N PRO A 89 14.65 1.16 -18.11
CA PRO A 89 16.09 1.16 -17.86
C PRO A 89 16.42 0.99 -16.36
N LYS A 90 17.49 0.27 -16.02
CA LYS A 90 17.81 -0.09 -14.63
C LYS A 90 17.99 1.11 -13.69
N ASN A 91 18.42 2.26 -14.22
CA ASN A 91 18.59 3.52 -13.49
C ASN A 91 17.26 4.19 -13.12
N GLU A 92 16.16 3.81 -13.76
CA GLU A 92 14.81 4.33 -13.50
C GLU A 92 13.96 3.40 -12.63
N TRP A 93 14.51 2.25 -12.22
CA TRP A 93 13.84 1.34 -11.31
C TRP A 93 13.71 1.98 -9.93
N ILE A 94 12.55 1.80 -9.30
CA ILE A 94 12.34 2.26 -7.93
C ILE A 94 13.30 1.53 -7.00
N GLN A 95 14.07 2.31 -6.25
CA GLN A 95 15.01 1.77 -5.27
C GLN A 95 14.25 1.32 -4.01
N PRO A 96 14.74 0.31 -3.27
CA PRO A 96 14.07 -0.14 -2.05
C PRO A 96 13.82 0.96 -1.00
N LYS A 97 14.65 2.02 -0.99
CA LYS A 97 14.49 3.20 -0.11
C LYS A 97 13.40 4.18 -0.55
N GLU A 98 13.04 4.16 -1.83
CA GLU A 98 12.02 5.03 -2.42
C GLU A 98 10.64 4.39 -2.36
N ASP A 99 10.58 3.07 -2.19
CA ASP A 99 9.36 2.29 -2.08
C ASP A 99 8.78 2.37 -0.66
N ILE A 100 8.31 3.56 -0.33
CA ILE A 100 7.71 3.90 0.96
C ILE A 100 6.17 3.77 0.89
N PRO A 101 5.52 3.35 1.99
CA PRO A 101 4.07 3.24 2.05
C PRO A 101 3.43 4.63 2.25
N PHE A 102 3.37 5.42 1.18
CA PHE A 102 2.91 6.82 1.21
C PHE A 102 1.38 6.97 1.36
N LEU A 103 0.61 5.97 0.92
CA LEU A 103 -0.86 5.98 0.96
C LEU A 103 -1.40 5.24 2.20
N LEU A 104 -0.66 4.26 2.71
CA LEU A 104 -1.06 3.44 3.86
C LEU A 104 -1.53 4.26 5.09
N PRO A 105 -0.87 5.36 5.52
CA PRO A 105 -1.34 6.14 6.67
C PRO A 105 -2.74 6.72 6.46
N HIS A 106 -3.03 7.20 5.25
CA HIS A 106 -4.34 7.75 4.88
C HIS A 106 -5.41 6.66 4.80
N ILE A 107 -5.05 5.45 4.37
CA ILE A 107 -5.96 4.29 4.35
C ILE A 107 -6.31 3.88 5.79
N LEU A 108 -5.33 3.77 6.68
CA LEU A 108 -5.57 3.39 8.08
C LEU A 108 -6.46 4.39 8.81
N GLU A 109 -6.26 5.69 8.57
CA GLU A 109 -7.14 6.74 9.11
C GLU A 109 -8.57 6.61 8.59
N ALA A 110 -8.75 6.36 7.28
CA ALA A 110 -10.07 6.16 6.69
C ALA A 110 -10.76 4.89 7.23
N GLU A 111 -10.03 3.77 7.34
CA GLU A 111 -10.55 2.53 7.93
C GLU A 111 -10.95 2.69 9.40
N ALA A 112 -10.16 3.41 10.19
CA ALA A 112 -10.45 3.68 11.59
C ALA A 112 -11.74 4.51 11.74
N ALA A 113 -11.89 5.57 10.94
CA ALA A 113 -13.09 6.41 10.95
C ALA A 113 -14.35 5.63 10.50
N THR A 114 -14.23 4.77 9.48
CA THR A 114 -15.34 3.90 9.06
C THR A 114 -15.71 2.90 10.15
N ARG A 115 -14.73 2.28 10.81
CA ARG A 115 -14.97 1.33 11.89
C ARG A 115 -15.62 1.99 13.10
N GLU A 116 -15.11 3.14 13.54
CA GLU A 116 -15.69 3.90 14.65
C GLU A 116 -17.14 4.27 14.36
N LYS A 117 -17.44 4.73 13.13
CA LYS A 117 -18.81 5.01 12.71
C LYS A 117 -19.71 3.77 12.83
N GLU A 118 -19.26 2.63 12.32
CA GLU A 118 -20.03 1.37 12.40
C GLU A 118 -20.25 0.90 13.85
N GLU A 119 -19.25 1.05 14.71
CA GLU A 119 -19.34 0.72 16.13
C GLU A 119 -20.35 1.64 16.86
N LEU A 120 -20.34 2.94 16.56
CA LEU A 120 -21.28 3.91 17.12
C LEU A 120 -22.71 3.70 16.62
N ASP A 121 -22.88 3.38 15.33
CA ASP A 121 -24.20 3.11 14.73
C ASP A 121 -24.85 1.85 15.33
N ASN A 122 -24.06 0.91 15.88
CA ASN A 122 -24.52 -0.34 16.48
C ASN A 122 -24.31 -0.41 18.01
N LEU A 123 -24.15 0.74 18.67
CA LEU A 123 -23.85 0.78 20.10
C LEU A 123 -25.01 0.26 20.95
N GLU A 124 -24.77 -0.76 21.77
CA GLU A 124 -25.74 -1.27 22.74
C GLU A 124 -25.64 -0.50 24.06
N VAL A 125 -26.75 0.10 24.52
CA VAL A 125 -26.81 0.80 25.81
C VAL A 125 -27.27 -0.17 26.88
N THR A 126 -26.36 -0.59 27.77
CA THR A 126 -26.70 -1.34 28.98
C THR A 126 -27.20 -0.38 30.06
N LYS A 127 -28.34 -0.72 30.69
CA LYS A 127 -28.97 0.08 31.76
C LYS A 127 -28.28 -0.11 33.10
#